data_AF-A0A327NRT6-F1
#
_entry.id   AF-A0A327NRT6-F1
#
_cell.length_a   1.000
_cell.length_b   1.000
_cell.length_c   1.000
_cell.angle_alpha   90.00
_cell.angle_beta   90.00
_cell.angle_gamma   90.00
#
_symmetry.space_group_name_H-M   'P 1'
#
loop_
_entity.id
_entity.type
_entity.pdbx_description
1 polymer ?
#
loop_
_entity_poly.entity_id
_entity_poly.type
_entity_poly.pdbx_seq_one_letter_code
_entity_poly.pdbx_strand_id
1 'polypeptide(L)'
;MNLNYKLQGTPNSPVLIFSNSLGAELMMWDELVSYLLPYFRVLQYDTRGHGASDVTSGPYTIDLLGQDVIELLDKLQIEQAYFCGLSMGGLIGQWLGINHPDRIKKLALSNTGAKIGNDERWNSRIATITEHGMQAIADDMMNRWFSDDFRASHPQRITEMKAMVLRAPLDGYASCCVAIRDADFRDKLGQISVETLVIAGDEDPVTNVEQAEFLATNIPNASLCVLPAKHLASTELPQQYAQVLINFFVGESTFDRGMHVRRMVLGDAHVDKANDQINELTADFQQFITHYAWGEIWTRPGLSKPNRSLITLAMLIALNRKTEFQMHVRAALNNGVSAAEIKEVIMQSALYCGLPAANEAFHLASEIVNQQP
;
A
#
# COMPACT_ATOMS: atom_id res chain seq x y z
N MET A 1 5.95 0.23 -21.52
CA MET A 1 5.19 -0.99 -21.22
C MET A 1 3.80 -0.61 -20.71
N ASN A 2 2.71 -1.31 -21.05
CA ASN A 2 1.41 -1.04 -20.42
C ASN A 2 1.16 -2.03 -19.27
N LEU A 3 1.14 -1.50 -18.04
CA LEU A 3 0.78 -2.26 -16.85
C LEU A 3 -0.67 -1.96 -16.47
N ASN A 4 -1.43 -3.02 -16.19
CA ASN A 4 -2.70 -2.90 -15.51
C ASN A 4 -2.46 -2.52 -14.04
N TYR A 5 -3.17 -1.51 -13.54
CA TYR A 5 -3.03 -1.05 -12.17
C TYR A 5 -4.35 -0.54 -11.60
N LYS A 6 -4.42 -0.52 -10.27
CA LYS A 6 -5.54 -0.03 -9.48
C LYS A 6 -5.00 0.87 -8.39
N LEU A 7 -5.45 2.12 -8.35
CA LEU A 7 -5.04 3.12 -7.36
C LEU A 7 -6.24 3.57 -6.54
N GLN A 8 -6.23 3.28 -5.24
CA GLN A 8 -7.38 3.46 -4.34
C GLN A 8 -7.01 4.33 -3.14
N GLY A 9 -7.99 4.97 -2.53
CA GLY A 9 -7.80 5.79 -1.33
C GLY A 9 -7.86 7.28 -1.60
N THR A 10 -7.63 8.06 -0.55
CA THR A 10 -7.75 9.52 -0.59
C THR A 10 -6.65 10.14 -1.48
N PRO A 11 -6.98 11.08 -2.39
CA PRO A 11 -5.98 11.85 -3.12
C PRO A 11 -4.95 12.52 -2.18
N ASN A 12 -3.75 12.77 -2.70
CA ASN A 12 -2.63 13.41 -1.99
C ASN A 12 -2.13 12.69 -0.72
N SER A 13 -2.71 11.54 -0.37
CA SER A 13 -2.21 10.68 0.70
C SER A 13 -0.93 9.96 0.28
N PRO A 14 -0.03 9.61 1.23
CA PRO A 14 1.15 8.82 0.93
C PRO A 14 0.79 7.51 0.22
N VAL A 15 1.56 7.16 -0.81
CA VAL A 15 1.30 5.97 -1.61
C VAL A 15 1.99 4.75 -1.01
N LEU A 16 1.26 3.65 -0.88
CA LEU A 16 1.81 2.32 -0.62
C LEU A 16 1.58 1.45 -1.87
N ILE A 17 2.67 1.01 -2.50
CA ILE A 17 2.62 0.11 -3.66
C ILE A 17 2.79 -1.34 -3.23
N PHE A 18 1.99 -2.23 -3.86
CA PHE A 18 2.09 -3.67 -3.73
C PHE A 18 2.64 -4.32 -4.99
N SER A 19 3.62 -5.22 -4.83
CA SER A 19 4.22 -6.01 -5.91
C SER A 19 4.01 -7.50 -5.69
N ASN A 20 3.46 -8.18 -6.69
CA ASN A 20 2.85 -9.50 -6.55
C ASN A 20 3.86 -10.66 -6.49
N SER A 21 3.36 -11.82 -6.05
CA SER A 21 4.04 -13.10 -6.22
C SER A 21 3.96 -13.59 -7.68
N LEU A 22 4.85 -14.52 -8.06
CA LEU A 22 4.81 -15.18 -9.36
C LEU A 22 3.51 -15.95 -9.56
N GLY A 23 2.82 -15.72 -10.67
CA GLY A 23 1.53 -16.32 -10.99
C GLY A 23 0.34 -15.66 -10.29
N ALA A 24 0.58 -14.59 -9.52
CA ALA A 24 -0.46 -13.80 -8.89
C ALA A 24 -0.72 -12.48 -9.63
N GLU A 25 -1.95 -12.01 -9.49
CA GLU A 25 -2.46 -10.74 -10.00
C GLU A 25 -2.69 -9.77 -8.84
N LEU A 26 -2.94 -8.50 -9.17
CA LEU A 26 -3.13 -7.41 -8.21
C LEU A 26 -4.24 -7.70 -7.18
N MET A 27 -5.21 -8.55 -7.54
CA MET A 27 -6.33 -8.95 -6.68
C MET A 27 -5.91 -9.84 -5.49
N MET A 28 -4.68 -10.36 -5.46
CA MET A 28 -4.17 -11.09 -4.28
C MET A 28 -4.15 -10.22 -3.02
N TRP A 29 -4.17 -8.88 -3.19
CA TRP A 29 -4.11 -7.92 -2.10
C TRP A 29 -5.47 -7.38 -1.67
N ASP A 30 -6.58 -7.68 -2.36
CA ASP A 30 -7.84 -6.94 -2.18
C ASP A 30 -8.39 -7.00 -0.74
N GLU A 31 -8.24 -8.13 -0.04
CA GLU A 31 -8.73 -8.28 1.33
C GLU A 31 -8.03 -7.38 2.34
N LEU A 32 -6.74 -7.04 2.13
CA LEU A 32 -6.01 -6.16 3.06
C LEU A 32 -6.18 -4.67 2.76
N VAL A 33 -6.54 -4.30 1.53
CA VAL A 33 -6.59 -2.89 1.10
C VAL A 33 -7.47 -2.06 2.03
N SER A 34 -8.64 -2.58 2.40
CA SER A 34 -9.62 -1.85 3.22
C SER A 34 -9.06 -1.39 4.58
N TYR A 35 -8.15 -2.15 5.18
CA TYR A 35 -7.48 -1.80 6.44
C TYR A 35 -6.42 -0.71 6.27
N LEU A 36 -5.92 -0.51 5.05
CA LEU A 36 -4.83 0.42 4.73
C LEU A 36 -5.31 1.76 4.18
N LEU A 37 -6.50 1.83 3.57
CA LEU A 37 -7.08 3.08 3.04
C LEU A 37 -7.19 4.24 4.07
N PRO A 38 -7.33 3.99 5.39
CA PRO A 38 -7.24 5.07 6.37
C PRO A 38 -5.85 5.75 6.40
N TYR A 39 -4.78 5.05 6.03
CA TYR A 39 -3.39 5.51 6.16
C TYR A 39 -2.70 5.76 4.82
N PHE A 40 -3.16 5.13 3.74
CA PHE A 40 -2.47 5.18 2.46
C PHE A 40 -3.43 5.37 1.29
N ARG A 41 -2.87 5.92 0.21
CA ARG A 41 -3.36 5.66 -1.14
C ARG A 41 -2.68 4.39 -1.64
N VAL A 42 -3.43 3.33 -1.92
CA VAL A 42 -2.87 2.02 -2.24
C VAL A 42 -2.79 1.82 -3.75
N LEU A 43 -1.59 1.54 -4.25
CA LEU A 43 -1.31 1.21 -5.65
C LEU A 43 -1.06 -0.31 -5.77
N GLN A 44 -1.94 -1.01 -6.47
CA GLN A 44 -1.74 -2.41 -6.87
C GLN A 44 -1.53 -2.44 -8.38
N TYR A 45 -0.71 -3.36 -8.88
CA TYR A 45 -0.50 -3.54 -10.32
C TYR A 45 -0.27 -5.00 -10.67
N ASP A 46 -0.59 -5.38 -11.90
CA ASP A 46 -0.20 -6.68 -12.43
C ASP A 46 1.24 -6.56 -12.97
N THR A 47 2.14 -7.40 -12.48
CA THR A 47 3.51 -7.46 -13.00
C THR A 47 3.48 -7.80 -14.50
N ARG A 48 4.43 -7.27 -15.28
CA ARG A 48 4.65 -7.68 -16.68
C ARG A 48 4.53 -9.21 -16.83
N GLY A 49 3.78 -9.66 -17.84
CA GLY A 49 3.53 -11.08 -18.05
C GLY A 49 2.46 -11.72 -17.16
N HIS A 50 1.73 -10.93 -16.36
CA HIS A 50 0.65 -11.39 -15.49
C HIS A 50 -0.63 -10.57 -15.70
N GLY A 51 -1.77 -11.17 -15.33
CA GLY A 51 -3.07 -10.51 -15.30
C GLY A 51 -3.42 -9.80 -16.60
N ALA A 52 -3.79 -8.53 -16.50
CA ALA A 52 -4.13 -7.70 -17.65
C ALA A 52 -2.99 -6.78 -18.12
N SER A 53 -1.76 -6.97 -17.60
CA SER A 53 -0.56 -6.30 -18.13
C SER A 53 -0.06 -6.96 -19.40
N ASP A 54 0.68 -6.22 -20.24
CA ASP A 54 1.18 -6.80 -21.48
C ASP A 54 2.12 -8.01 -21.21
N VAL A 55 2.19 -8.89 -22.22
CA VAL A 55 3.21 -9.92 -22.32
C VAL A 55 4.19 -9.49 -23.41
N THR A 56 5.44 -9.24 -23.03
CA THR A 56 6.51 -8.80 -23.94
C THR A 56 7.49 -9.94 -24.21
N SER A 57 8.34 -9.80 -25.23
CA SER A 57 9.37 -10.81 -25.50
C SER A 57 10.34 -10.94 -24.33
N GLY A 58 10.50 -12.17 -23.82
CA GLY A 58 11.44 -12.50 -22.75
C GLY A 58 12.83 -12.94 -23.24
N PRO A 59 13.67 -13.47 -22.34
CA PRO A 59 13.42 -13.60 -20.90
C PRO A 59 13.41 -12.24 -20.18
N TYR A 60 12.76 -12.17 -19.03
CA TYR A 60 12.78 -10.97 -18.18
C TYR A 60 13.93 -11.04 -17.18
N THR A 61 14.30 -9.89 -16.61
CA THR A 61 15.24 -9.76 -15.49
C THR A 61 14.55 -9.03 -14.34
N ILE A 62 15.03 -9.18 -13.10
CA ILE A 62 14.49 -8.39 -11.98
C ILE A 62 14.70 -6.89 -12.23
N ASP A 63 15.80 -6.49 -12.87
CA ASP A 63 16.07 -5.11 -13.25
C ASP A 63 14.95 -4.53 -14.16
N LEU A 64 14.50 -5.31 -15.13
CA LEU A 64 13.40 -4.92 -16.01
C LEU A 64 12.09 -4.76 -15.24
N LEU A 65 11.79 -5.70 -14.33
CA LEU A 65 10.59 -5.65 -13.50
C LEU A 65 10.63 -4.53 -12.45
N GLY A 66 11.82 -4.16 -11.97
CA GLY A 66 12.03 -3.00 -11.11
C GLY A 66 11.88 -1.69 -11.87
N GLN A 67 12.40 -1.60 -13.09
CA GLN A 67 12.22 -0.43 -13.95
C GLN A 67 10.75 -0.20 -14.30
N ASP A 68 9.97 -1.26 -14.50
CA ASP A 68 8.51 -1.19 -14.70
C ASP A 68 7.80 -0.46 -13.53
N VAL A 69 8.26 -0.66 -12.29
CA VAL A 69 7.73 0.05 -11.12
C VAL A 69 8.08 1.54 -11.17
N ILE A 70 9.31 1.88 -11.51
CA ILE A 70 9.75 3.28 -11.64
C ILE A 70 8.97 4.00 -12.73
N GLU A 71 8.81 3.39 -13.90
CA GLU A 71 8.00 3.92 -15.00
C GLU A 71 6.53 4.13 -14.58
N LEU A 72 5.97 3.22 -13.78
CA LEU A 72 4.61 3.35 -13.27
C LEU A 72 4.49 4.52 -12.27
N LEU A 73 5.46 4.70 -11.37
CA LEU A 73 5.50 5.84 -10.46
C LEU A 73 5.59 7.16 -11.23
N ASP A 74 6.45 7.23 -12.25
CA ASP A 74 6.62 8.42 -13.09
C ASP A 74 5.33 8.75 -13.87
N LYS A 75 4.70 7.74 -14.49
CA LYS A 75 3.42 7.88 -15.19
C LYS A 75 2.32 8.42 -14.28
N LEU A 76 2.33 8.03 -13.01
CA LEU A 76 1.35 8.46 -12.00
C LEU A 76 1.76 9.72 -11.24
N GLN A 77 2.92 10.30 -11.57
CA GLN A 77 3.48 11.47 -10.91
C GLN A 77 3.65 11.26 -9.39
N ILE A 78 4.08 10.05 -9.00
CA ILE A 78 4.37 9.68 -7.62
C ILE A 78 5.89 9.79 -7.42
N GLU A 79 6.31 10.83 -6.72
CA GLU A 79 7.73 11.08 -6.46
C GLU A 79 8.33 10.01 -5.53
N GLN A 80 7.65 9.69 -4.43
CA GLN A 80 8.08 8.65 -3.48
C GLN A 80 6.90 7.80 -3.00
N ALA A 81 7.16 6.52 -2.74
CA ALA A 81 6.17 5.58 -2.20
C ALA A 81 6.76 4.70 -1.09
N TYR A 82 5.89 4.20 -0.22
CA TYR A 82 6.17 2.99 0.56
C TYR A 82 6.01 1.77 -0.36
N PHE A 83 6.85 0.76 -0.20
CA PHE A 83 6.80 -0.42 -1.06
C PHE A 83 6.64 -1.70 -0.24
N CYS A 84 5.72 -2.58 -0.64
CA CYS A 84 5.58 -3.92 -0.10
C CYS A 84 5.57 -4.94 -1.24
N GLY A 85 6.59 -5.80 -1.30
CA GLY A 85 6.70 -6.84 -2.32
C GLY A 85 6.67 -8.23 -1.72
N LEU A 86 5.87 -9.13 -2.28
CA LEU A 86 5.80 -10.52 -1.84
C LEU A 86 6.50 -11.46 -2.84
N SER A 87 7.39 -12.33 -2.36
CA SER A 87 8.10 -13.32 -3.18
C SER A 87 8.90 -12.67 -4.31
N MET A 88 8.54 -12.88 -5.58
CA MET A 88 9.10 -12.15 -6.72
C MET A 88 9.01 -10.63 -6.54
N GLY A 89 7.90 -10.13 -6.00
CA GLY A 89 7.76 -8.73 -5.65
C GLY A 89 8.77 -8.28 -4.59
N GLY A 90 9.19 -9.16 -3.70
CA GLY A 90 10.26 -8.90 -2.75
C GLY A 90 11.65 -8.82 -3.40
N LEU A 91 11.92 -9.59 -4.45
CA LEU A 91 13.15 -9.42 -5.26
C LEU A 91 13.14 -8.07 -6.00
N ILE A 92 11.99 -7.67 -6.54
CA ILE A 92 11.80 -6.33 -7.13
C ILE A 92 12.03 -5.24 -6.07
N GLY A 93 11.51 -5.42 -4.86
CA GLY A 93 11.73 -4.52 -3.73
C GLY A 93 13.21 -4.38 -3.35
N GLN A 94 13.96 -5.48 -3.32
CA GLN A 94 15.41 -5.45 -3.08
C GLN A 94 16.14 -4.66 -4.18
N TRP A 95 15.79 -4.88 -5.45
CA TRP A 95 16.36 -4.11 -6.55
C TRP A 95 16.04 -2.62 -6.45
N LEU A 96 14.81 -2.25 -6.09
CA LEU A 96 14.43 -0.86 -5.86
C LEU A 96 15.19 -0.24 -4.69
N GLY A 97 15.34 -0.96 -3.59
CA GLY A 97 16.10 -0.49 -2.42
C GLY A 97 17.59 -0.27 -2.70
N ILE A 98 18.17 -1.01 -3.66
CA ILE A 98 19.57 -0.85 -4.10
C ILE A 98 19.72 0.28 -5.12
N ASN A 99 18.85 0.34 -6.13
CA ASN A 99 19.06 1.18 -7.31
C ASN A 99 18.28 2.51 -7.28
N HIS A 100 17.19 2.58 -6.53
CA HIS A 100 16.32 3.75 -6.42
C HIS A 100 15.89 4.04 -4.97
N PRO A 101 16.83 4.09 -4.00
CA PRO A 101 16.48 4.35 -2.59
C PRO A 101 15.81 5.72 -2.40
N ASP A 102 16.05 6.68 -3.28
CA ASP A 102 15.42 8.00 -3.31
C ASP A 102 13.92 7.96 -3.64
N ARG A 103 13.44 6.88 -4.28
CA ARG A 103 12.03 6.70 -4.66
C ARG A 103 11.22 5.95 -3.61
N ILE A 104 11.87 5.34 -2.62
CA ILE A 104 11.24 4.44 -1.65
C ILE A 104 11.39 4.99 -0.23
N LYS A 105 10.27 5.29 0.44
CA LYS A 105 10.27 5.84 1.80
C LYS A 105 10.66 4.81 2.86
N LYS A 106 10.03 3.64 2.80
CA LYS A 106 10.36 2.42 3.57
C LYS A 106 10.00 1.21 2.75
N LEU A 107 10.64 0.08 3.04
CA LEU A 107 10.55 -1.14 2.26
C LEU A 107 10.03 -2.31 3.10
N ALA A 108 9.03 -3.04 2.61
CA ALA A 108 8.60 -4.32 3.18
C ALA A 108 8.89 -5.46 2.19
N LEU A 109 9.72 -6.41 2.60
CA LEU A 109 10.14 -7.59 1.87
C LEU A 109 9.46 -8.82 2.47
N SER A 110 8.42 -9.33 1.80
CA SER A 110 7.53 -10.34 2.37
C SER A 110 7.66 -11.68 1.65
N ASN A 111 7.70 -12.78 2.41
CA ASN A 111 7.77 -14.16 1.91
C ASN A 111 8.70 -14.26 0.69
N THR A 112 9.93 -13.78 0.87
CA THR A 112 10.93 -13.60 -0.18
C THR A 112 12.31 -14.03 0.31
N GLY A 113 13.30 -14.02 -0.57
CA GLY A 113 14.69 -14.30 -0.24
C GLY A 113 15.62 -13.48 -1.12
N ALA A 114 16.90 -13.40 -0.77
CA ALA A 114 17.92 -12.77 -1.60
C ALA A 114 18.25 -13.57 -2.87
N LYS A 115 18.00 -14.89 -2.81
CA LYS A 115 18.01 -15.85 -3.90
C LYS A 115 16.88 -16.84 -3.61
N ILE A 116 15.93 -16.98 -4.53
CA ILE A 116 14.77 -17.86 -4.34
C ILE A 116 14.97 -19.12 -5.17
N GLY A 117 14.97 -20.29 -4.54
CA GLY A 117 15.19 -21.56 -5.23
C GLY A 117 16.58 -21.68 -5.86
N ASN A 118 16.68 -22.49 -6.91
CA ASN A 118 17.91 -22.74 -7.65
C ASN A 118 17.61 -22.95 -9.14
N ASP A 119 18.66 -23.00 -9.94
CA ASP A 119 18.57 -23.09 -11.40
C ASP A 119 17.81 -24.34 -11.87
N GLU A 120 18.08 -25.49 -11.24
CA GLU A 120 17.42 -26.76 -11.55
C GLU A 120 15.90 -26.68 -11.33
N ARG A 121 15.47 -26.16 -10.18
CA ARG A 121 14.05 -26.02 -9.82
C ARG A 121 13.31 -25.10 -10.79
N TRP A 122 13.92 -23.97 -11.17
CA TRP A 122 13.29 -23.03 -12.09
C TRP A 122 13.28 -23.54 -13.53
N ASN A 123 14.37 -24.14 -14.00
CA ASN A 123 14.43 -24.74 -15.33
C ASN A 123 13.45 -25.91 -15.46
N SER A 124 13.34 -26.76 -14.43
CA SER A 124 12.34 -27.83 -14.37
C SER A 124 10.92 -27.26 -14.41
N ARG A 125 10.63 -26.21 -13.63
CA ARG A 125 9.31 -25.55 -13.66
C ARG A 125 8.96 -24.99 -15.03
N ILE A 126 9.91 -24.32 -15.69
CA ILE A 126 9.74 -23.79 -17.05
C ILE A 126 9.47 -24.93 -18.03
N ALA A 127 10.23 -26.03 -17.96
CA ALA A 127 10.00 -27.19 -18.82
C ALA A 127 8.61 -27.80 -18.60
N THR A 128 8.21 -28.01 -17.33
CA THR A 128 6.89 -28.55 -16.97
C THR A 128 5.74 -27.71 -17.50
N ILE A 129 5.75 -26.39 -17.31
CA ILE A 129 4.65 -25.55 -17.82
C ILE A 129 4.67 -25.44 -19.34
N THR A 130 5.84 -25.53 -19.97
CA THR A 130 5.98 -25.51 -21.43
C THR A 130 5.37 -26.77 -22.05
N GLU A 131 5.61 -27.93 -21.45
CA GLU A 131 5.12 -29.22 -21.95
C GLU A 131 3.66 -29.50 -21.55
N HIS A 132 3.27 -29.13 -20.32
CA HIS A 132 2.02 -29.56 -19.71
C HIS A 132 1.09 -28.42 -19.30
N GLY A 133 1.43 -27.17 -19.60
CA GLY A 133 0.62 -25.99 -19.26
C GLY A 133 0.58 -25.65 -17.77
N MET A 134 -0.12 -24.57 -17.43
CA MET A 134 -0.24 -24.07 -16.05
C MET A 134 -0.97 -25.05 -15.11
N GLN A 135 -1.84 -25.91 -15.65
CA GLN A 135 -2.56 -26.94 -14.87
C GLN A 135 -1.62 -27.90 -14.15
N ALA A 136 -0.42 -28.14 -14.70
CA ALA A 136 0.55 -29.05 -14.11
C ALA A 136 1.11 -28.57 -12.76
N ILE A 137 0.99 -27.27 -12.46
CA ILE A 137 1.53 -26.68 -11.23
C ILE A 137 0.46 -26.03 -10.34
N ALA A 138 -0.76 -25.85 -10.83
CA ALA A 138 -1.78 -25.04 -10.15
C ALA A 138 -2.18 -25.61 -8.76
N ASP A 139 -2.38 -26.92 -8.64
CA ASP A 139 -2.75 -27.55 -7.37
C ASP A 139 -1.63 -27.51 -6.33
N ASP A 140 -0.41 -27.83 -6.76
CA ASP A 140 0.78 -27.76 -5.92
C ASP A 140 1.07 -26.32 -5.47
N MET A 141 0.82 -25.31 -6.32
CA MET A 141 0.92 -23.90 -5.92
C MET A 141 -0.04 -23.57 -4.78
N MET A 142 -1.30 -24.02 -4.80
CA MET A 142 -2.23 -23.77 -3.69
C MET A 142 -1.74 -24.41 -2.38
N ASN A 143 -1.16 -25.61 -2.45
CA ASN A 143 -0.62 -26.30 -1.28
C ASN A 143 0.59 -25.57 -0.66
N ARG A 144 1.41 -24.92 -1.50
CA ARG A 144 2.55 -24.10 -1.05
C ARG A 144 2.13 -22.71 -0.58
N TRP A 145 1.08 -22.14 -1.17
CA TRP A 145 0.61 -20.79 -0.88
C TRP A 145 -0.14 -20.66 0.44
N PHE A 146 -0.88 -21.69 0.83
CA PHE A 146 -1.83 -21.60 1.93
C PHE A 146 -1.75 -22.78 2.90
N SER A 147 -1.97 -22.54 4.20
CA SER A 147 -2.14 -23.62 5.18
C SER A 147 -3.32 -24.53 4.85
N ASP A 148 -3.30 -25.74 5.39
CA ASP A 148 -4.39 -26.71 5.17
C ASP A 148 -5.70 -26.19 5.77
N ASP A 149 -5.64 -25.55 6.93
CA ASP A 149 -6.77 -24.91 7.61
C ASP A 149 -7.36 -23.76 6.78
N PHE A 150 -6.53 -22.89 6.19
CA PHE A 150 -7.02 -21.83 5.31
C PHE A 150 -7.68 -22.41 4.06
N ARG A 151 -7.08 -23.45 3.44
CA ARG A 151 -7.69 -24.10 2.27
C ARG A 151 -9.04 -24.73 2.59
N ALA A 152 -9.19 -25.33 3.77
CA ALA A 152 -10.44 -25.95 4.20
C ALA A 152 -11.53 -24.92 4.55
N SER A 153 -11.16 -23.81 5.18
CA SER A 153 -12.09 -22.77 5.65
C SER A 153 -12.47 -21.75 4.58
N HIS A 154 -11.64 -21.55 3.54
CA HIS A 154 -11.86 -20.55 2.48
C HIS A 154 -11.85 -21.17 1.05
N PRO A 155 -12.65 -22.22 0.77
CA PRO A 155 -12.58 -22.96 -0.49
C PRO A 155 -12.89 -22.11 -1.72
N GLN A 156 -13.75 -21.09 -1.59
CA GLN A 156 -14.01 -20.15 -2.69
C GLN A 156 -12.76 -19.34 -3.02
N ARG A 157 -12.05 -18.80 -2.02
CA ARG A 157 -10.83 -18.02 -2.24
C ARG A 157 -9.75 -18.88 -2.88
N ILE A 158 -9.58 -20.13 -2.45
CA ILE A 158 -8.66 -21.06 -3.10
C ILE A 158 -9.02 -21.30 -4.56
N THR A 159 -10.31 -21.44 -4.87
CA THR A 159 -10.78 -21.61 -6.25
C THR A 159 -10.44 -20.39 -7.11
N GLU A 160 -10.65 -19.18 -6.58
CA GLU A 160 -10.30 -17.92 -7.26
C GLU A 160 -8.78 -17.82 -7.50
N MET A 161 -7.97 -18.10 -6.48
CA MET A 161 -6.51 -18.07 -6.59
C MET A 161 -5.97 -19.13 -7.54
N LYS A 162 -6.58 -20.33 -7.57
CA LYS A 162 -6.24 -21.38 -8.53
C LYS A 162 -6.62 -20.97 -9.96
N ALA A 163 -7.80 -20.38 -10.16
CA ALA A 163 -8.24 -19.91 -11.47
C ALA A 163 -7.31 -18.82 -12.02
N MET A 164 -6.83 -17.93 -11.15
CA MET A 164 -5.81 -16.92 -11.48
C MET A 164 -4.50 -17.57 -11.97
N VAL A 165 -3.99 -18.59 -11.28
CA VAL A 165 -2.78 -19.31 -11.73
C VAL A 165 -3.02 -20.02 -13.07
N LEU A 166 -4.17 -20.66 -13.24
CA LEU A 166 -4.50 -21.41 -14.46
C LEU A 166 -4.56 -20.53 -15.72
N ARG A 167 -4.95 -19.26 -15.58
CA ARG A 167 -5.06 -18.32 -16.69
C ARG A 167 -3.79 -17.52 -16.97
N ALA A 168 -2.72 -17.72 -16.20
CA ALA A 168 -1.48 -16.96 -16.37
C ALA A 168 -0.89 -17.18 -17.79
N PRO A 169 -0.49 -16.11 -18.50
CA PRO A 169 0.17 -16.25 -19.80
C PRO A 169 1.49 -17.01 -19.67
N LEU A 170 1.63 -18.12 -20.40
CA LEU A 170 2.78 -19.03 -20.28
C LEU A 170 4.11 -18.32 -20.53
N ASP A 171 4.23 -17.54 -21.61
CA ASP A 171 5.46 -16.82 -21.95
C ASP A 171 5.85 -15.80 -20.87
N GLY A 172 4.86 -15.10 -20.30
CA GLY A 172 5.05 -14.14 -19.22
C GLY A 172 5.51 -14.81 -17.93
N TYR A 173 4.86 -15.92 -17.57
CA TYR A 173 5.20 -16.72 -16.41
C TYR A 173 6.61 -17.32 -16.53
N ALA A 174 6.93 -17.94 -17.67
CA ALA A 174 8.24 -18.53 -17.94
C ALA A 174 9.35 -17.47 -17.91
N SER A 175 9.10 -16.29 -18.48
CA SER A 175 10.05 -15.17 -18.45
C SER A 175 10.29 -14.66 -17.03
N CYS A 176 9.26 -14.61 -16.19
CA CYS A 176 9.41 -14.29 -14.76
C CYS A 176 10.12 -15.41 -13.98
N CYS A 177 9.93 -16.69 -14.33
CA CYS A 177 10.74 -17.77 -13.75
C CYS A 177 12.23 -17.57 -14.03
N VAL A 178 12.60 -17.15 -15.25
CA VAL A 178 14.00 -16.81 -15.58
C VAL A 178 14.49 -15.62 -14.76
N ALA A 179 13.68 -14.56 -14.63
CA ALA A 179 14.04 -13.40 -13.79
C ALA A 179 14.35 -13.81 -12.34
N ILE A 180 13.50 -14.65 -11.73
CA ILE A 180 13.69 -15.14 -10.36
C ILE A 180 14.91 -16.08 -10.27
N ARG A 181 15.09 -16.95 -11.27
CA ARG A 181 16.22 -17.85 -11.36
C ARG A 181 17.53 -17.08 -11.34
N ASP A 182 17.64 -16.01 -12.13
CA ASP A 182 18.91 -15.30 -12.33
C ASP A 182 19.17 -14.23 -11.26
N ALA A 183 18.15 -13.87 -10.47
CA ALA A 183 18.28 -12.92 -9.38
C ALA A 183 19.09 -13.48 -8.21
N ASP A 184 20.13 -12.75 -7.82
CA ASP A 184 20.91 -13.02 -6.62
C ASP A 184 21.41 -11.72 -6.00
N PHE A 185 20.84 -11.36 -4.84
CA PHE A 185 21.18 -10.15 -4.10
C PHE A 185 22.01 -10.42 -2.86
N ARG A 186 22.43 -11.68 -2.59
CA ARG A 186 23.09 -12.05 -1.33
C ARG A 186 24.28 -11.15 -0.98
N ASP A 187 25.12 -10.84 -1.96
CA ASP A 187 26.31 -9.99 -1.78
C ASP A 187 26.01 -8.48 -1.92
N LYS A 188 24.76 -8.10 -2.17
CA LYS A 188 24.31 -6.72 -2.41
C LYS A 188 23.35 -6.18 -1.35
N LEU A 189 22.85 -7.02 -0.45
CA LEU A 189 21.89 -6.61 0.59
C LEU A 189 22.38 -5.44 1.44
N GLY A 190 23.69 -5.38 1.73
CA GLY A 190 24.32 -4.29 2.47
C GLY A 190 24.23 -2.91 1.80
N GLN A 191 23.80 -2.85 0.54
CA GLN A 191 23.61 -1.61 -0.21
C GLN A 191 22.22 -1.00 -0.01
N ILE A 192 21.26 -1.76 0.53
CA ILE A 192 19.91 -1.25 0.82
C ILE A 192 20.00 -0.33 2.05
N SER A 193 19.91 0.98 1.81
CA SER A 193 19.93 1.98 2.89
C SER A 193 18.54 2.33 3.45
N VAL A 194 17.49 1.90 2.74
CA VAL A 194 16.09 2.16 3.10
C VAL A 194 15.71 1.31 4.30
N GLU A 195 15.07 1.91 5.31
CA GLU A 195 14.54 1.19 6.47
C GLU A 195 13.61 0.06 5.99
N THR A 196 13.90 -1.17 6.43
CA THR A 196 13.31 -2.37 5.85
C THR A 196 12.61 -3.24 6.91
N LEU A 197 11.43 -3.74 6.57
CA LEU A 197 10.77 -4.82 7.29
C LEU A 197 10.82 -6.08 6.44
N VAL A 198 11.29 -7.17 7.01
CA VAL A 198 11.19 -8.51 6.43
C VAL A 198 10.00 -9.22 7.07
N ILE A 199 9.12 -9.79 6.26
CA ILE A 199 7.97 -10.58 6.72
C ILE A 199 8.14 -12.02 6.22
N ALA A 200 7.93 -13.01 7.09
CA ALA A 200 7.96 -14.42 6.72
C ALA A 200 6.73 -15.17 7.25
N GLY A 201 6.32 -16.21 6.55
CA GLY A 201 5.45 -17.25 7.08
C GLY A 201 6.27 -18.34 7.76
N ASP A 202 5.92 -18.76 8.97
CA ASP A 202 6.61 -19.84 9.68
C ASP A 202 6.44 -21.22 9.01
N GLU A 203 5.39 -21.38 8.21
CA GLU A 203 5.10 -22.59 7.44
C GLU A 203 5.44 -22.45 5.94
N ASP A 204 6.11 -21.37 5.52
CA ASP A 204 6.42 -21.10 4.12
C ASP A 204 7.46 -22.11 3.54
N PRO A 205 7.05 -23.00 2.60
CA PRO A 205 7.95 -23.99 2.03
C PRO A 205 8.73 -23.47 0.81
N VAL A 206 8.49 -22.22 0.40
CA VAL A 206 9.11 -21.59 -0.77
C VAL A 206 10.25 -20.68 -0.35
N THR A 207 9.99 -19.84 0.64
CA THR A 207 10.91 -18.84 1.20
C THR A 207 10.83 -18.87 2.72
N ASN A 208 11.64 -19.73 3.33
CA ASN A 208 11.52 -20.08 4.74
C ASN A 208 12.03 -18.97 5.67
N VAL A 209 11.82 -19.17 6.99
CA VAL A 209 12.26 -18.22 8.02
C VAL A 209 13.77 -18.00 8.00
N GLU A 210 14.59 -19.01 7.72
CA GLU A 210 16.05 -18.87 7.63
C GLU A 210 16.46 -17.88 6.52
N GLN A 211 15.79 -17.91 5.36
CA GLN A 211 16.02 -16.94 4.30
C GLN A 211 15.60 -15.53 4.70
N ALA A 212 14.53 -15.39 5.50
CA ALA A 212 14.08 -14.11 6.02
C ALA A 212 15.04 -13.55 7.10
N GLU A 213 15.54 -14.41 7.99
CA GLU A 213 16.60 -14.07 8.96
C GLU A 213 17.87 -13.64 8.25
N PHE A 214 18.25 -14.30 7.15
CA PHE A 214 19.37 -13.88 6.32
C PHE A 214 19.17 -12.47 5.75
N LEU A 215 17.98 -12.14 5.24
CA LEU A 215 17.67 -10.78 4.79
C LEU A 215 17.78 -9.77 5.92
N ALA A 216 17.12 -10.03 7.06
CA ALA A 216 17.11 -9.11 8.19
C ALA A 216 18.50 -8.89 8.81
N THR A 217 19.36 -9.90 8.76
CA THR A 217 20.74 -9.82 9.26
C THR A 217 21.65 -9.00 8.34
N ASN A 218 21.45 -9.09 7.01
CA ASN A 218 22.37 -8.52 6.03
C ASN A 218 21.91 -7.18 5.43
N ILE A 219 20.66 -6.76 5.68
CA ILE A 219 20.16 -5.43 5.32
C ILE A 219 20.33 -4.48 6.51
N PRO A 220 21.03 -3.34 6.35
CA PRO A 220 21.09 -2.30 7.38
C PRO A 220 19.70 -1.80 7.78
N ASN A 221 19.47 -1.61 9.08
CA ASN A 221 18.18 -1.12 9.62
C ASN A 221 16.97 -2.00 9.22
N ALA A 222 17.18 -3.31 9.12
CA ALA A 222 16.09 -4.25 8.92
C ALA A 222 15.53 -4.80 10.24
N SER A 223 14.22 -5.05 10.26
CA SER A 223 13.53 -5.82 11.30
C SER A 223 12.82 -7.03 10.68
N LEU A 224 12.52 -8.05 11.48
CA LEU A 224 11.85 -9.28 11.04
C LEU A 224 10.52 -9.45 11.79
N CYS A 225 9.47 -9.80 11.04
CA CYS A 225 8.19 -10.25 11.58
C CYS A 225 7.85 -11.63 10.98
N VAL A 226 7.57 -12.61 11.84
CA VAL A 226 7.15 -13.95 11.42
C VAL A 226 5.67 -14.11 11.75
N LEU A 227 4.88 -14.57 10.77
CA LEU A 227 3.44 -14.78 10.88
C LEU A 227 3.10 -16.29 10.77
N PRO A 228 2.04 -16.75 11.44
CA PRO A 228 1.58 -18.15 11.39
C PRO A 228 0.84 -18.45 10.07
N ALA A 229 1.58 -18.51 8.97
CA ALA A 229 1.04 -18.63 7.62
C ALA A 229 2.05 -19.29 6.68
N LYS A 230 1.58 -19.71 5.49
CA LYS A 230 2.46 -20.15 4.41
C LYS A 230 2.92 -18.96 3.54
N HIS A 231 3.11 -19.20 2.24
CA HIS A 231 3.78 -18.27 1.33
C HIS A 231 2.97 -17.01 1.00
N LEU A 232 1.63 -17.08 0.96
CA LEU A 232 0.78 -15.90 0.71
C LEU A 232 0.16 -15.38 2.01
N ALA A 233 1.02 -15.03 2.98
CA ALA A 233 0.61 -14.55 4.31
C ALA A 233 -0.33 -13.34 4.25
N SER A 234 -0.17 -12.47 3.24
CA SER A 234 -1.04 -11.30 3.03
C SER A 234 -2.50 -11.66 2.71
N THR A 235 -2.72 -12.80 2.06
CA THR A 235 -4.05 -13.30 1.69
C THR A 235 -4.60 -14.21 2.78
N GLU A 236 -3.74 -14.97 3.46
CA GLU A 236 -4.13 -15.87 4.55
C GLU A 236 -4.53 -15.12 5.83
N LEU A 237 -3.78 -14.05 6.17
CA LEU A 237 -3.95 -13.28 7.40
C LEU A 237 -4.10 -11.76 7.13
N PRO A 238 -5.07 -11.31 6.31
CA PRO A 238 -5.10 -9.94 5.78
C PRO A 238 -5.15 -8.86 6.87
N GLN A 239 -5.89 -9.10 7.96
CA GLN A 239 -5.99 -8.13 9.06
C GLN A 239 -4.69 -8.02 9.85
N GLN A 240 -4.07 -9.14 10.21
CA GLN A 240 -2.81 -9.15 10.97
C GLN A 240 -1.67 -8.59 10.11
N TYR A 241 -1.63 -8.98 8.84
CA TYR A 241 -0.66 -8.48 7.87
C TYR A 241 -0.77 -6.96 7.68
N ALA A 242 -2.00 -6.42 7.53
CA ALA A 242 -2.21 -4.98 7.46
C ALA A 242 -1.74 -4.27 8.74
N GLN A 243 -1.96 -4.86 9.92
CA GLN A 243 -1.52 -4.30 11.19
C GLN A 243 0.02 -4.24 11.30
N VAL A 244 0.72 -5.27 10.82
CA VAL A 244 2.18 -5.30 10.72
C VAL A 244 2.69 -4.15 9.82
N LEU A 245 2.08 -3.98 8.64
CA LEU A 245 2.46 -2.89 7.74
C LEU A 245 2.17 -1.50 8.32
N ILE A 246 1.03 -1.31 8.98
CA ILE A 246 0.68 -0.04 9.64
C ILE A 246 1.69 0.27 10.75
N ASN A 247 2.04 -0.69 11.58
CA ASN A 247 3.01 -0.49 12.66
C ASN A 247 4.37 -0.05 12.11
N PHE A 248 4.84 -0.69 11.04
CA PHE A 248 6.13 -0.38 10.46
C PHE A 248 6.18 0.95 9.68
N PHE A 249 5.18 1.18 8.82
CA PHE A 249 5.17 2.35 7.95
C PHE A 249 4.66 3.62 8.62
N VAL A 250 3.79 3.49 9.64
CA VAL A 250 3.13 4.62 10.31
C VAL A 250 3.60 4.76 11.75
N GLY A 251 3.55 3.67 12.51
CA GLY A 251 3.88 3.64 13.92
C GLY A 251 2.90 2.80 14.74
N GLU A 252 3.36 2.36 15.91
CA GLU A 252 2.60 1.47 16.79
C GLU A 252 1.58 2.21 17.65
N SER A 253 1.89 3.44 18.07
CA SER A 253 1.01 4.18 18.97
C SER A 253 -0.16 4.82 18.22
N THR A 254 -1.28 5.00 18.91
CA THR A 254 -2.42 5.78 18.40
C THR A 254 -2.01 7.21 18.07
N PHE A 255 -1.02 7.77 18.79
CA PHE A 255 -0.51 9.10 18.51
C PHE A 255 0.22 9.17 17.16
N ASP A 256 1.09 8.20 16.84
CA ASP A 256 1.83 8.18 15.57
C ASP A 256 0.86 8.07 14.39
N ARG A 257 -0.11 7.16 14.53
CA ARG A 257 -1.22 6.99 13.57
C ARG A 257 -2.03 8.26 13.41
N GLY A 258 -2.30 8.94 14.53
CA GLY A 258 -3.00 10.22 14.54
C GLY A 258 -2.20 11.33 13.85
N MET A 259 -0.91 11.43 14.12
CA MET A 259 -0.04 12.42 13.49
C MET A 259 0.05 12.19 11.98
N HIS A 260 0.18 10.94 11.55
CA HIS A 260 0.15 10.55 10.14
C HIS A 260 -1.15 10.97 9.45
N VAL A 261 -2.30 10.61 10.01
CA VAL A 261 -3.60 11.00 9.44
C VAL A 261 -3.83 12.51 9.49
N ARG A 262 -3.39 13.19 10.56
CA ARG A 262 -3.47 14.66 10.69
C ARG A 262 -2.71 15.33 9.56
N ARG A 263 -1.50 14.86 9.24
CA ARG A 263 -0.69 15.36 8.10
C ARG A 263 -1.36 15.07 6.76
N MET A 264 -1.91 13.87 6.57
CA MET A 264 -2.65 13.54 5.35
C MET A 264 -3.83 14.46 5.12
N VAL A 265 -4.54 14.87 6.18
CA VAL A 265 -5.75 15.68 6.08
C VAL A 265 -5.43 17.18 5.99
N LEU A 266 -4.58 17.69 6.88
CA LEU A 266 -4.30 19.12 7.01
C LEU A 266 -3.09 19.61 6.20
N GLY A 267 -2.23 18.69 5.75
CA GLY A 267 -0.98 18.99 5.06
C GLY A 267 0.20 19.22 6.01
N ASP A 268 1.39 18.82 5.60
CA ASP A 268 2.61 18.88 6.43
C ASP A 268 2.92 20.30 6.93
N ALA A 269 2.95 21.28 6.02
CA ALA A 269 3.26 22.66 6.38
C ALA A 269 2.31 23.26 7.44
N HIS A 270 1.03 22.85 7.43
CA HIS A 270 0.08 23.28 8.45
C HIS A 270 0.38 22.62 9.80
N VAL A 271 0.63 21.30 9.79
CA VAL A 271 0.92 20.53 11.01
C VAL A 271 2.24 20.97 11.64
N ASP A 272 3.28 21.22 10.84
CA ASP A 272 4.57 21.71 11.31
C ASP A 272 4.42 23.06 12.01
N LYS A 273 3.75 24.02 11.37
CA LYS A 273 3.45 25.33 11.97
C LYS A 273 2.64 25.20 13.27
N ALA A 274 1.69 24.28 13.33
CA ALA A 274 0.89 24.05 14.54
C ALA A 274 1.74 23.45 15.67
N ASN A 275 2.66 22.54 15.35
CA ASN A 275 3.55 21.92 16.32
C ASN A 275 4.59 22.90 16.86
N ASP A 276 5.13 23.80 16.03
CA ASP A 276 6.09 24.84 16.45
C ASP A 276 5.50 25.85 17.44
N GLN A 277 4.17 25.96 17.49
CA GLN A 277 3.44 26.85 18.40
C GLN A 277 3.02 26.16 19.70
N ILE A 278 3.32 24.87 19.86
CA ILE A 278 3.05 24.14 21.09
C ILE A 278 3.87 24.74 22.23
N ASN A 279 3.19 25.03 23.33
CA ASN A 279 3.80 25.48 24.57
C ASN A 279 3.18 24.70 25.75
N GLU A 280 3.70 24.93 26.95
CA GLU A 280 3.29 24.20 28.16
C GLU A 280 1.76 24.23 28.39
N LEU A 281 1.08 25.33 28.05
CA LEU A 281 -0.37 25.44 28.20
C LEU A 281 -1.15 24.59 27.19
N THR A 282 -0.62 24.36 25.99
CA THR A 282 -1.35 23.74 24.87
C THR A 282 -0.92 22.30 24.57
N ALA A 283 0.20 21.84 25.12
CA ALA A 283 0.79 20.54 24.83
C ALA A 283 -0.19 19.36 25.03
N ASP A 284 -0.78 19.26 26.22
CA ASP A 284 -1.72 18.17 26.56
C ASP A 284 -2.95 18.16 25.64
N PHE A 285 -3.45 19.35 25.26
CA PHE A 285 -4.59 19.46 24.36
C PHE A 285 -4.25 19.06 22.93
N GLN A 286 -3.06 19.43 22.43
CA GLN A 286 -2.60 18.99 21.11
C GLN A 286 -2.33 17.49 21.06
N GLN A 287 -1.83 16.91 22.15
CA GLN A 287 -1.70 15.46 22.29
C GLN A 287 -3.07 14.78 22.28
N PHE A 288 -4.03 15.29 23.06
CA PHE A 288 -5.40 14.80 23.10
C PHE A 288 -6.06 14.82 21.70
N ILE A 289 -5.97 15.94 20.97
CA ILE A 289 -6.56 16.05 19.62
C ILE A 289 -5.88 15.07 18.66
N THR A 290 -4.55 15.00 18.66
CA THR A 290 -3.78 14.09 17.79
C THR A 290 -4.19 12.64 18.03
N HIS A 291 -4.29 12.24 19.30
CA HIS A 291 -4.68 10.90 19.67
C HIS A 291 -6.13 10.57 19.28
N TYR A 292 -7.11 11.34 19.76
CA TYR A 292 -8.51 10.95 19.65
C TYR A 292 -9.15 11.34 18.34
N ALA A 293 -8.97 12.58 17.88
CA ALA A 293 -9.56 13.00 16.61
C ALA A 293 -8.89 12.22 15.48
N TRP A 294 -7.56 12.32 15.39
CA TRP A 294 -6.86 11.81 14.22
C TRP A 294 -6.49 10.33 14.33
N GLY A 295 -6.10 9.85 15.52
CA GLY A 295 -5.67 8.47 15.74
C GLY A 295 -6.78 7.45 15.95
N GLU A 296 -7.93 7.87 16.48
CA GLU A 296 -9.08 6.99 16.70
C GLU A 296 -10.24 7.28 15.75
N ILE A 297 -10.73 8.52 15.67
CA ILE A 297 -11.99 8.79 14.94
C ILE A 297 -11.77 8.80 13.43
N TRP A 298 -10.73 9.47 12.95
CA TRP A 298 -10.46 9.60 11.51
C TRP A 298 -9.81 8.36 10.89
N THR A 299 -9.27 7.45 11.70
CA THR A 299 -8.76 6.13 11.26
C THR A 299 -9.83 5.06 11.15
N ARG A 300 -11.00 5.26 11.79
CA ARG A 300 -12.07 4.25 11.80
C ARG A 300 -12.58 3.90 10.41
N PRO A 301 -12.81 2.60 10.15
CA PRO A 301 -13.51 2.17 8.95
C PRO A 301 -14.97 2.66 8.99
N GLY A 302 -15.58 2.82 7.81
CA GLY A 302 -17.01 3.14 7.65
C GLY A 302 -17.30 4.49 7.00
N LEU A 303 -16.47 5.51 7.21
CA LEU A 303 -16.55 6.78 6.48
C LEU A 303 -15.21 7.12 5.84
N SER A 304 -15.25 7.42 4.54
CA SER A 304 -14.09 7.92 3.79
C SER A 304 -13.68 9.32 4.30
N LYS A 305 -12.41 9.70 4.11
CA LYS A 305 -11.94 11.05 4.46
C LYS A 305 -12.70 12.18 3.74
N PRO A 306 -13.07 12.06 2.45
CA PRO A 306 -13.98 13.01 1.80
C PRO A 306 -15.30 13.18 2.55
N ASN A 307 -15.98 12.09 2.87
CA ASN A 307 -17.27 12.13 3.57
C ASN A 307 -17.14 12.75 4.97
N ARG A 308 -16.08 12.40 5.70
CA ARG A 308 -15.77 13.01 7.00
C ARG A 308 -15.57 14.52 6.87
N SER A 309 -14.85 14.96 5.84
CA SER A 309 -14.62 16.38 5.58
C SER A 309 -15.93 17.13 5.30
N LEU A 310 -16.81 16.57 4.46
CA LEU A 310 -18.13 17.14 4.17
C LEU A 310 -18.99 17.28 5.45
N ILE A 311 -19.01 16.24 6.29
CA ILE A 311 -19.72 16.27 7.58
C ILE A 311 -19.11 17.30 8.53
N THR A 312 -17.78 17.37 8.62
CA THR A 312 -17.08 18.38 9.41
C THR A 312 -17.42 19.80 8.96
N LEU A 313 -17.43 20.06 7.65
CA LEU A 313 -17.84 21.37 7.11
C LEU A 313 -19.27 21.73 7.54
N ALA A 314 -20.23 20.82 7.39
CA ALA A 314 -21.62 21.04 7.80
C ALA A 314 -21.74 21.38 9.30
N MET A 315 -21.01 20.64 10.16
CA MET A 315 -20.99 20.92 11.61
C MET A 315 -20.38 22.29 11.93
N LEU A 316 -19.30 22.67 11.25
CA LEU A 316 -18.62 23.96 11.49
C LEU A 316 -19.46 25.15 11.02
N ILE A 317 -20.25 24.98 9.94
CA ILE A 317 -21.24 25.96 9.50
C ILE A 317 -22.31 26.13 10.58
N ALA A 318 -22.90 25.03 11.06
CA ALA A 318 -23.94 25.06 12.10
C ALA A 318 -23.45 25.74 13.40
N LEU A 319 -22.17 25.57 13.74
CA LEU A 319 -21.55 26.15 14.94
C LEU A 319 -20.98 27.57 14.74
N ASN A 320 -21.03 28.13 13.52
CA ASN A 320 -20.41 29.41 13.15
C ASN A 320 -18.93 29.52 13.57
N ARG A 321 -18.14 28.47 13.34
CA ARG A 321 -16.70 28.42 13.67
C ARG A 321 -15.85 28.76 12.45
N LYS A 322 -15.72 30.06 12.16
CA LYS A 322 -15.11 30.59 10.92
C LYS A 322 -13.68 30.12 10.65
N THR A 323 -12.79 30.24 11.66
CA THR A 323 -11.37 29.89 11.52
C THR A 323 -11.19 28.40 11.24
N GLU A 324 -11.90 27.55 11.98
CA GLU A 324 -11.91 26.10 11.77
C GLU A 324 -12.53 25.75 10.42
N PHE A 325 -13.60 26.42 10.01
CA PHE A 325 -14.22 26.21 8.71
C PHE A 325 -13.24 26.47 7.57
N GLN A 326 -12.51 27.60 7.60
CA GLN A 326 -11.49 27.90 6.60
C GLN A 326 -10.34 26.87 6.58
N MET A 327 -9.90 26.39 7.74
CA MET A 327 -8.92 25.31 7.80
C MET A 327 -9.47 24.04 7.12
N HIS A 328 -10.70 23.66 7.45
CA HIS A 328 -11.31 22.44 6.96
C HIS A 328 -11.78 22.49 5.50
N VAL A 329 -12.01 23.67 4.91
CA VAL A 329 -12.21 23.78 3.46
C VAL A 329 -10.92 23.38 2.72
N ARG A 330 -9.75 23.85 3.17
CA ARG A 330 -8.45 23.41 2.61
C ARG A 330 -8.26 21.90 2.78
N ALA A 331 -8.55 21.39 3.98
CA ALA A 331 -8.44 19.97 4.28
C ALA A 331 -9.39 19.11 3.43
N ALA A 332 -10.61 19.59 3.18
CA ALA A 332 -11.59 18.92 2.32
C ALA A 332 -11.07 18.81 0.87
N LEU A 333 -10.59 19.91 0.31
CA LEU A 333 -9.97 19.94 -1.02
C LEU A 333 -8.78 18.98 -1.10
N ASN A 334 -7.91 19.00 -0.08
CA ASN A 334 -6.76 18.10 0.01
C ASN A 334 -7.20 16.61 0.08
N ASN A 335 -8.29 16.31 0.77
CA ASN A 335 -8.90 14.99 0.81
C ASN A 335 -9.63 14.60 -0.48
N GLY A 336 -9.64 15.45 -1.52
CA GLY A 336 -10.28 15.17 -2.81
C GLY A 336 -11.76 15.54 -2.87
N VAL A 337 -12.29 16.30 -1.91
CA VAL A 337 -13.62 16.91 -2.03
C VAL A 337 -13.54 18.03 -3.05
N SER A 338 -14.41 18.00 -4.05
CA SER A 338 -14.47 19.04 -5.09
C SER A 338 -15.10 20.34 -4.57
N ALA A 339 -14.78 21.47 -5.20
CA ALA A 339 -15.45 22.74 -4.93
C ALA A 339 -16.98 22.66 -5.13
N ALA A 340 -17.43 21.82 -6.07
CA ALA A 340 -18.85 21.56 -6.29
C ALA A 340 -19.51 20.86 -5.09
N GLU A 341 -18.88 19.83 -4.52
CA GLU A 341 -19.40 19.16 -3.32
C GLU A 341 -19.38 20.09 -2.09
N ILE A 342 -18.35 20.92 -1.93
CA ILE A 342 -18.31 21.94 -0.87
C ILE A 342 -19.49 22.91 -1.01
N LYS A 343 -19.76 23.38 -2.25
CA LYS A 343 -20.94 24.21 -2.53
C LYS A 343 -22.23 23.49 -2.14
N GLU A 344 -22.42 22.23 -2.51
CA GLU A 344 -23.64 21.48 -2.17
C GLU A 344 -23.83 21.34 -0.65
N VAL A 345 -22.76 21.13 0.12
CA VAL A 345 -22.86 21.12 1.60
C VAL A 345 -23.27 22.47 2.16
N ILE A 346 -22.75 23.58 1.63
CA ILE A 346 -23.13 24.92 2.07
C ILE A 346 -24.60 25.20 1.70
N MET A 347 -25.03 24.83 0.49
CA MET A 347 -26.42 24.95 0.04
C MET A 347 -27.37 24.18 0.94
N GLN A 348 -27.06 22.92 1.25
CA GLN A 348 -27.84 22.10 2.17
C GLN A 348 -27.90 22.74 3.56
N SER A 349 -26.77 23.22 4.07
CA SER A 349 -26.67 23.86 5.39
C SER A 349 -27.50 25.15 5.48
N ALA A 350 -27.70 25.87 4.37
CA ALA A 350 -28.51 27.09 4.34
C ALA A 350 -29.96 26.88 4.82
N LEU A 351 -30.54 25.69 4.54
CA LEU A 351 -31.91 25.36 4.91
C LEU A 351 -32.06 25.05 6.40
N TYR A 352 -31.04 24.48 7.03
CA TYR A 352 -31.11 24.00 8.42
C TYR A 352 -30.41 24.94 9.41
N CYS A 353 -29.37 25.64 8.98
CA CYS A 353 -28.57 26.56 9.79
C CYS A 353 -28.89 28.03 9.49
N GLY A 354 -29.64 28.31 8.42
CA GLY A 354 -30.07 29.65 8.01
C GLY A 354 -29.14 30.29 6.97
N LEU A 355 -29.74 31.14 6.12
CA LEU A 355 -29.06 31.86 5.05
C LEU A 355 -27.83 32.69 5.52
N PRO A 356 -27.83 33.37 6.68
CA PRO A 356 -26.66 34.12 7.13
C PRO A 356 -25.42 33.25 7.35
N ALA A 357 -25.56 32.07 7.97
CA ALA A 357 -24.46 31.15 8.21
C ALA A 357 -23.91 30.61 6.88
N ALA A 358 -24.79 30.28 5.94
CA ALA A 358 -24.39 29.82 4.61
C ALA A 358 -23.74 30.92 3.75
N ASN A 359 -24.22 32.16 3.81
CA ASN A 359 -23.61 33.30 3.10
C ASN A 359 -22.17 33.51 3.58
N GLU A 360 -21.94 33.49 4.89
CA GLU A 360 -20.59 33.60 5.44
C GLU A 360 -19.71 32.41 5.03
N ALA A 361 -20.23 31.18 5.10
CA ALA A 361 -19.51 30.00 4.64
C ALA A 361 -19.13 30.09 3.14
N PHE A 362 -20.02 30.62 2.28
CA PHE A 362 -19.72 30.85 0.87
C PHE A 362 -18.59 31.85 0.68
N HIS A 363 -18.59 32.98 1.40
CA HIS A 363 -17.51 33.95 1.34
C HIS A 363 -16.17 33.32 1.73
N LEU A 364 -16.12 32.65 2.88
CA LEU A 364 -14.89 32.01 3.39
C LEU A 364 -14.39 30.88 2.49
N ALA A 365 -15.30 30.05 1.95
CA ALA A 365 -14.93 28.97 1.04
C ALA A 365 -14.41 29.51 -0.30
N SER A 366 -15.02 30.58 -0.83
CA SER A 366 -14.62 31.21 -2.09
C SER A 366 -13.20 31.77 -2.02
N GLU A 367 -12.82 32.38 -0.89
CA GLU A 367 -11.45 32.86 -0.67
C GLU A 367 -10.41 31.75 -0.85
N ILE A 368 -10.73 30.54 -0.38
CA ILE A 368 -9.81 29.41 -0.41
C ILE A 368 -9.80 28.72 -1.77
N VAL A 369 -10.98 28.47 -2.33
CA VAL A 369 -11.12 27.81 -3.64
C VAL A 369 -10.45 28.63 -4.74
N ASN A 370 -10.58 29.96 -4.70
CA ASN A 370 -9.96 30.85 -5.67
C ASN A 370 -8.44 31.03 -5.49
N GLN A 371 -7.88 30.58 -4.37
CA GLN A 371 -6.43 30.58 -4.12
C GLN A 371 -5.74 29.29 -4.58
N GLN A 372 -6.50 28.25 -4.95
CA GLN A 372 -5.91 27.04 -5.52
C GLN A 372 -5.61 27.27 -7.02
N PRO A 373 -4.42 26.89 -7.49
CA PRO A 373 -3.99 27.09 -8.87
C PRO A 373 -4.80 26.31 -9.90
#